data_AF-X1J7V8-F1
#
_entry.id   AF-X1J7V8-F1
#
_cell.length_a   1.000
_cell.length_b   1.000
_cell.length_c   1.000
_cell.angle_alpha   90.00
_cell.angle_beta   90.00
_cell.angle_gamma   90.00
#
_symmetry.space_group_name_H-M   'P 1'
#
loop_
_entity.id
_entity.type
_entity.pdbx_description
1 polymer ?
#
loop_
_entity_poly.entity_id
_entity_poly.type
_entity_poly.pdbx_seq_one_letter_code
_entity_poly.pdbx_strand_id
1 'polypeptide(L)'
;MNAGAMDGEIAYLLGGFEKNLLFQGGASYLTGSESLPIEAFTGESYPEAFNAFVEGILFAVCSQQAVLGSREVYLSGRLTGYEDIYSAVKVSLEKLGYVVSLLPVLSNESKAAAQGYAMVGNGLCGGCYESLVKYMMIDKAEGSVTDYVYWRGRI
;
A
#
# COMPACT_ATOMS: atom_id res chain seq x y z
N MET A 1 1.18 -11.60 5.56
CA MET A 1 1.03 -10.12 5.48
C MET A 1 2.19 -9.51 6.26
N ASN A 2 2.39 -8.19 6.26
CA ASN A 2 3.40 -7.56 7.13
C ASN A 2 2.74 -6.88 8.33
N ALA A 3 3.51 -6.62 9.38
CA ALA A 3 3.05 -5.96 10.60
C ALA A 3 2.66 -4.48 10.42
N GLY A 4 2.88 -3.88 9.24
CA GLY A 4 2.64 -2.46 9.00
C GLY A 4 3.62 -1.57 9.78
N ALA A 5 3.12 -0.44 10.29
CA ALA A 5 3.89 0.44 11.15
C ALA A 5 4.15 -0.24 12.51
N MET A 6 5.41 -0.34 12.91
CA MET A 6 5.82 -0.95 14.18
C MET A 6 6.42 0.12 15.09
N ASP A 7 6.01 0.09 16.35
CA ASP A 7 6.62 0.92 17.39
C ASP A 7 8.09 0.51 17.63
N GLY A 8 8.96 1.49 17.85
CA GLY A 8 10.38 1.26 18.07
C GLY A 8 10.70 0.43 19.32
N GLU A 9 9.86 0.50 20.36
CA GLU A 9 9.99 -0.32 21.56
C GLU A 9 9.71 -1.80 21.26
N ILE A 10 8.74 -2.09 20.40
CA ILE A 10 8.49 -3.46 19.93
C ILE A 10 9.69 -3.98 19.14
N ALA A 11 10.23 -3.17 18.23
CA ALA A 11 11.44 -3.53 17.48
C ALA A 11 12.64 -3.80 18.41
N TYR A 12 12.77 -3.03 19.50
CA TYR A 12 13.78 -3.28 20.54
C TYR A 12 13.54 -4.59 21.29
N LEU A 13 12.30 -4.87 21.71
CA LEU A 13 11.94 -6.07 22.45
C LEU A 13 12.09 -7.36 21.63
N LEU A 14 12.00 -7.28 20.30
CA LEU A 14 12.30 -8.41 19.40
C LEU A 14 13.79 -8.81 19.43
N GLY A 15 14.69 -7.96 19.96
CA GLY A 15 16.10 -8.27 20.17
C GLY A 15 16.95 -8.34 18.89
N GLY A 16 16.33 -8.18 17.72
CA GLY A 16 16.96 -8.19 16.39
C GLY A 16 15.94 -7.99 15.28
N PHE A 17 16.38 -7.57 14.10
CA PHE A 17 15.50 -7.29 12.96
C PHE A 17 15.96 -8.00 11.68
N GLU A 18 15.72 -9.31 11.62
CA GLU A 18 15.99 -10.12 10.43
C GLU A 18 15.03 -9.79 9.28
N LYS A 19 15.49 -10.04 8.04
CA LYS A 19 14.72 -9.72 6.82
C LYS A 19 13.36 -10.44 6.76
N ASN A 20 13.24 -11.63 7.34
CA ASN A 20 11.99 -12.39 7.40
C ASN A 20 10.88 -11.68 8.20
N LEU A 21 11.24 -10.92 9.25
CA LEU A 21 10.28 -10.18 10.09
C LEU A 21 9.50 -9.14 9.29
N LEU A 22 10.08 -8.58 8.23
CA LEU A 22 9.38 -7.67 7.30
C LEU A 22 8.16 -8.32 6.61
N PHE A 23 8.11 -9.66 6.58
CA PHE A 23 7.05 -10.43 5.94
C PHE A 23 6.19 -11.21 6.94
N GLN A 24 6.35 -10.93 8.24
CA GLN A 24 5.59 -11.55 9.34
C GLN A 24 4.65 -10.53 9.98
N GLY A 25 3.67 -11.02 10.75
CA GLY A 25 2.64 -10.22 11.41
C GLY A 25 1.45 -9.87 10.51
N GLY A 26 0.80 -8.76 10.84
CA GLY A 26 -0.39 -8.26 10.16
C GLY A 26 -1.63 -9.12 10.44
N ALA A 27 -2.66 -8.98 9.60
CA ALA A 27 -3.95 -9.61 9.84
C ALA A 27 -3.87 -11.15 9.88
N SER A 28 -2.93 -11.78 9.17
CA SER A 28 -2.73 -13.24 9.22
C SER A 28 -2.36 -13.78 10.61
N TYR A 29 -1.70 -12.98 11.46
CA TYR A 29 -1.41 -13.41 12.83
C TYR A 29 -2.64 -13.26 13.73
N LEU A 30 -3.50 -12.28 13.46
CA LEU A 30 -4.78 -12.12 14.15
C LEU A 30 -5.80 -13.22 13.80
N THR A 31 -5.64 -13.89 12.66
CA THR A 31 -6.46 -15.06 12.31
C THR A 31 -5.95 -16.36 12.91
N GLY A 32 -4.81 -16.34 13.61
CA GLY A 32 -4.15 -17.55 14.14
C GLY A 32 -3.58 -18.47 13.05
N SER A 33 -3.46 -18.00 11.81
CA SER A 33 -2.97 -18.78 10.67
C SER A 33 -2.04 -17.97 9.78
N GLU A 34 -0.75 -18.31 9.79
CA GLU A 34 0.27 -17.64 8.99
C GLU A 34 0.04 -17.80 7.48
N SER A 35 -0.67 -18.86 7.06
CA SER A 35 -0.92 -19.21 5.66
C SER A 35 -2.40 -19.22 5.30
N LEU A 36 -3.16 -18.23 5.78
CA LEU A 36 -4.57 -18.09 5.43
C LEU A 36 -4.76 -17.80 3.91
N PRO A 37 -5.52 -18.63 3.17
CA PRO A 37 -5.94 -18.29 1.82
C PRO A 37 -6.75 -16.98 1.83
N ILE A 38 -6.44 -16.07 0.93
CA ILE A 38 -7.07 -14.74 0.93
C ILE A 38 -8.58 -14.80 0.64
N GLU A 39 -9.01 -15.83 -0.10
CA GLU A 39 -10.42 -16.14 -0.37
C GLU A 39 -11.20 -16.44 0.93
N ALA A 40 -10.52 -16.90 1.98
CA ALA A 40 -11.12 -17.17 3.28
C ALA A 40 -11.04 -15.95 4.22
N PHE A 41 -10.31 -14.89 3.86
CA PHE A 41 -10.14 -13.70 4.68
C PHE A 41 -11.31 -12.72 4.49
N THR A 42 -12.40 -12.97 5.22
CA THR A 42 -13.61 -12.16 5.18
C THR A 42 -13.91 -11.51 6.53
N GLY A 43 -14.69 -10.42 6.51
CA GLY A 43 -15.15 -9.75 7.73
C GLY A 43 -16.05 -10.62 8.62
N GLU A 44 -16.70 -11.63 8.04
CA GLU A 44 -17.50 -12.60 8.81
C GLU A 44 -16.63 -13.66 9.48
N SER A 45 -15.63 -14.19 8.75
CA SER A 45 -14.80 -15.28 9.25
C SER A 45 -13.77 -14.81 10.29
N TYR A 46 -13.24 -13.60 10.11
CA TYR A 46 -12.18 -13.03 10.94
C TYR A 46 -12.43 -11.56 11.25
N PRO A 47 -13.50 -11.21 12.00
CA PRO A 47 -13.94 -9.83 12.17
C PRO A 47 -12.87 -8.90 12.73
N GLU A 48 -12.13 -9.32 13.76
CA GLU A 48 -11.08 -8.50 14.37
C GLU A 48 -9.90 -8.26 13.41
N ALA A 49 -9.41 -9.32 12.77
CA ALA A 49 -8.30 -9.24 11.83
C ALA A 49 -8.67 -8.42 10.58
N PHE A 50 -9.88 -8.59 10.09
CA PHE A 50 -10.40 -7.87 8.93
C PHE A 50 -10.62 -6.39 9.23
N ASN A 51 -11.19 -6.06 10.39
CA ASN A 51 -11.34 -4.68 10.82
C ASN A 51 -9.99 -3.97 10.99
N ALA A 52 -9.02 -4.62 11.64
CA ALA A 52 -7.66 -4.07 11.77
C ALA A 52 -6.99 -3.84 10.40
N PHE A 53 -7.19 -4.76 9.46
CA PHE A 53 -6.70 -4.61 8.08
C PHE A 53 -7.33 -3.40 7.37
N VAL A 54 -8.65 -3.25 7.42
CA VAL A 54 -9.36 -2.11 6.81
C VAL A 54 -8.96 -0.80 7.49
N GLU A 55 -8.93 -0.77 8.82
CA GLU A 55 -8.53 0.40 9.61
C GLU A 55 -7.12 0.88 9.26
N GLY A 56 -6.16 -0.04 9.11
CA GLY A 56 -4.80 0.30 8.68
C GLY A 56 -4.77 1.02 7.32
N ILE A 57 -5.60 0.59 6.37
CA ILE A 57 -5.74 1.26 5.07
C ILE A 57 -6.36 2.65 5.23
N LEU A 58 -7.45 2.76 6.01
CA LEU A 58 -8.11 4.04 6.25
C LEU A 58 -7.16 5.05 6.90
N PHE A 59 -6.38 4.60 7.90
CA PHE A 59 -5.39 5.44 8.56
C PHE A 59 -4.32 5.90 7.57
N ALA A 60 -3.78 4.98 6.75
CA ALA A 60 -2.79 5.33 5.75
C ALA A 60 -3.32 6.39 4.76
N VAL A 61 -4.53 6.23 4.24
CA VAL A 61 -5.16 7.21 3.34
C VAL A 61 -5.42 8.55 4.04
N CYS A 62 -6.00 8.52 5.24
CA CYS A 62 -6.33 9.74 5.98
C CYS A 62 -5.09 10.53 6.41
N SER A 63 -3.99 9.85 6.73
CA SER A 63 -2.72 10.51 7.07
C SER A 63 -2.19 11.39 5.93
N GLN A 64 -2.50 11.06 4.67
CA GLN A 64 -2.05 11.83 3.52
C GLN A 64 -2.81 13.15 3.35
N GLN A 65 -3.97 13.33 3.99
CA GLN A 65 -4.74 14.59 3.91
C GLN A 65 -3.98 15.79 4.47
N ALA A 66 -3.01 15.57 5.35
CA ALA A 66 -2.16 16.64 5.86
C ALA A 66 -1.30 17.30 4.77
N VAL A 67 -1.07 16.59 3.66
CA VAL A 67 -0.19 17.02 2.55
C VAL A 67 -0.96 17.18 1.24
N LEU A 68 -2.02 16.38 1.04
CA LEU A 68 -2.80 16.33 -0.20
C LEU A 68 -4.19 16.95 0.00
N GLY A 69 -4.57 17.87 -0.88
CA GLY A 69 -5.93 18.44 -0.91
C GLY A 69 -6.97 17.58 -1.63
N SER A 70 -6.58 16.44 -2.21
CA SER A 70 -7.46 15.59 -3.01
C SER A 70 -8.32 14.66 -2.14
N ARG A 71 -9.56 14.42 -2.56
CA ARG A 71 -10.47 13.41 -2.01
C ARG A 71 -10.63 12.19 -2.93
N GLU A 72 -9.90 12.16 -4.04
CA GLU A 72 -9.88 11.02 -4.97
C GLU A 72 -8.92 9.94 -4.47
N VAL A 73 -9.38 8.69 -4.40
CA VAL A 73 -8.58 7.52 -4.02
C VAL A 73 -8.69 6.47 -5.11
N TYR A 74 -7.54 6.06 -5.65
CA TYR A 74 -7.45 4.95 -6.59
C TYR A 74 -6.93 3.69 -5.88
N LEU A 75 -7.74 2.63 -5.87
CA LEU A 75 -7.36 1.33 -5.34
C LEU A 75 -6.73 0.48 -6.44
N SER A 76 -5.64 -0.23 -6.11
CA SER A 76 -4.94 -1.12 -7.04
C SER A 76 -4.34 -2.33 -6.31
N GLY A 77 -3.79 -3.26 -7.08
CA GLY A 77 -3.11 -4.44 -6.57
C GLY A 77 -4.01 -5.67 -6.45
N ARG A 78 -3.42 -6.81 -6.08
CA ARG A 78 -4.10 -8.11 -6.12
C ARG A 78 -5.35 -8.19 -5.24
N LEU A 79 -5.36 -7.49 -4.11
CA LEU A 79 -6.45 -7.58 -3.14
C LEU A 79 -7.74 -6.91 -3.63
N THR A 80 -7.68 -6.00 -4.60
CA THR A 80 -8.88 -5.37 -5.16
C THR A 80 -9.70 -6.33 -6.03
N GLY A 81 -9.16 -7.50 -6.38
CA GLY A 81 -9.91 -8.56 -7.08
C GLY A 81 -10.84 -9.37 -6.17
N TYR A 82 -10.80 -9.16 -4.85
CA TYR A 82 -11.63 -9.85 -3.87
C TYR A 82 -12.72 -8.90 -3.39
N GLU A 83 -13.98 -9.19 -3.75
CA GLU A 83 -15.10 -8.26 -3.54
C GLU A 83 -15.32 -7.91 -2.07
N ASP A 84 -15.21 -8.86 -1.15
CA ASP A 84 -15.34 -8.61 0.29
C ASP A 84 -14.34 -7.57 0.79
N ILE A 85 -13.10 -7.64 0.29
CA ILE A 85 -12.04 -6.70 0.65
C ILE A 85 -12.26 -5.35 -0.04
N TYR A 86 -12.48 -5.37 -1.35
CA TYR A 86 -12.66 -4.16 -2.15
C TYR A 86 -13.85 -3.33 -1.66
N SER A 87 -15.01 -3.97 -1.49
CA SER A 87 -16.24 -3.31 -1.06
C SER A 87 -16.10 -2.73 0.36
N ALA A 88 -15.51 -3.46 1.30
CA ALA A 88 -15.32 -2.99 2.66
C ALA A 88 -14.41 -1.75 2.72
N VAL A 89 -13.30 -1.75 1.99
CA VAL A 89 -12.39 -0.61 1.92
C VAL A 89 -13.07 0.57 1.22
N LYS A 90 -13.72 0.33 0.08
CA LYS A 90 -14.43 1.35 -0.70
C LYS A 90 -15.50 2.04 0.15
N VAL A 91 -16.42 1.28 0.72
CA VAL A 91 -17.51 1.81 1.55
C VAL A 91 -16.99 2.59 2.74
N SER A 92 -15.92 2.09 3.38
CA SER A 92 -15.34 2.76 4.55
C SER A 92 -14.70 4.11 4.20
N LEU A 93 -14.00 4.20 3.06
CA LEU A 93 -13.45 5.45 2.55
C LEU A 93 -14.56 6.41 2.06
N GLU A 94 -15.58 5.91 1.36
CA GLU A 94 -16.70 6.73 0.88
C GLU A 94 -17.49 7.35 2.05
N LYS A 95 -17.64 6.62 3.17
CA LYS A 95 -18.22 7.17 4.41
C LYS A 95 -17.42 8.34 5.00
N LEU A 96 -16.11 8.41 4.72
CA LEU A 96 -15.23 9.52 5.12
C LEU A 96 -15.21 10.67 4.08
N GLY A 97 -16.04 10.58 3.04
CA GLY A 97 -16.17 11.59 1.99
C GLY A 97 -15.11 11.52 0.90
N TYR A 98 -14.46 10.37 0.71
CA TYR A 98 -13.60 10.14 -0.45
C TYR A 98 -14.41 9.65 -1.65
N VAL A 99 -13.91 9.95 -2.85
CA VAL A 99 -14.36 9.35 -4.11
C VAL A 99 -13.38 8.22 -4.41
N VAL A 100 -13.88 6.98 -4.50
CA VAL A 100 -13.04 5.78 -4.58
C VAL A 100 -13.27 5.05 -5.89
N SER A 101 -12.20 4.83 -6.64
CA SER A 101 -12.22 4.12 -7.93
C SER A 101 -11.13 3.06 -7.99
N LEU A 102 -11.31 2.05 -8.84
CA LEU A 102 -10.21 1.18 -9.24
C LEU A 102 -9.25 1.94 -10.16
N LEU A 103 -7.95 1.73 -9.98
CA LEU A 103 -6.96 2.21 -10.93
C LEU A 103 -7.15 1.47 -12.26
N PRO A 104 -7.36 2.17 -13.39
CA PRO A 104 -7.48 1.51 -14.69
C PRO A 104 -6.22 0.74 -15.06
N VAL A 105 -6.39 -0.45 -15.64
CA VAL A 105 -5.29 -1.22 -16.24
C VAL A 105 -5.17 -0.88 -17.72
N LEU A 106 -3.93 -0.87 -18.23
CA LEU A 106 -3.65 -0.69 -19.66
C LEU A 106 -3.91 -1.96 -20.46
N SER A 107 -3.77 -3.13 -19.82
CA SER A 107 -3.91 -4.44 -20.46
C SER A 107 -4.22 -5.52 -19.42
N ASN A 108 -4.93 -6.56 -19.82
CA ASN A 108 -5.15 -7.75 -18.98
C ASN A 108 -4.07 -8.83 -19.19
N GLU A 109 -3.25 -8.69 -20.22
CA GLU A 109 -2.23 -9.69 -20.62
C GLU A 109 -0.88 -9.47 -19.94
N SER A 110 -0.66 -8.29 -19.35
CA SER A 110 0.60 -7.91 -18.72
C SER A 110 0.42 -7.66 -17.23
N LYS A 111 1.46 -7.92 -16.43
CA LYS A 111 1.45 -7.62 -15.00
C LYS A 111 1.29 -6.11 -14.77
N ALA A 112 0.48 -5.70 -13.80
CA ALA A 112 0.26 -4.29 -13.47
C ALA A 112 1.58 -3.52 -13.23
N ALA A 113 2.58 -4.14 -12.60
CA ALA A 113 3.90 -3.54 -12.42
C ALA A 113 4.60 -3.23 -13.75
N ALA A 114 4.53 -4.14 -14.72
CA ALA A 114 5.11 -3.93 -16.05
C ALA A 114 4.42 -2.78 -16.80
N GLN A 115 3.10 -2.66 -16.64
CA GLN A 115 2.34 -1.53 -17.20
C GLN A 115 2.78 -0.20 -16.58
N GLY A 116 2.97 -0.15 -15.26
CA GLY A 116 3.50 1.03 -14.58
C GLY A 116 4.88 1.43 -15.11
N TYR A 117 5.80 0.47 -15.27
CA TYR A 117 7.11 0.75 -15.88
C TYR A 117 7.01 1.26 -17.32
N ALA A 118 6.07 0.74 -18.11
CA ALA A 118 5.83 1.22 -19.46
C ALA A 118 5.31 2.66 -19.48
N MET A 119 4.42 3.04 -18.55
CA MET A 119 3.93 4.42 -18.40
C MET A 119 5.08 5.37 -18.05
N VAL A 120 5.93 4.98 -17.08
CA VAL A 120 7.10 5.77 -16.68
C VAL A 120 8.07 5.93 -17.85
N GLY A 121 8.43 4.84 -18.53
CA GLY A 121 9.31 4.88 -19.70
C GLY A 121 8.73 5.73 -20.84
N ASN A 122 7.43 5.62 -21.11
CA ASN A 122 6.74 6.46 -22.08
C ASN A 122 6.85 7.94 -21.71
N GLY A 123 6.58 8.32 -20.46
CA GLY A 123 6.65 9.71 -20.03
C GLY A 123 8.08 10.28 -20.03
N LEU A 124 9.08 9.49 -19.65
CA LEU A 124 10.50 9.89 -19.72
C LEU A 124 10.97 10.14 -21.16
N CYS A 125 10.38 9.45 -22.14
CA CYS A 125 10.67 9.65 -23.57
C CYS A 125 9.80 10.73 -24.24
N GLY A 126 9.05 11.54 -23.48
CA GLY A 126 8.19 12.61 -24.02
C GLY A 126 6.86 12.11 -24.61
N GLY A 127 6.38 10.95 -24.16
CA GLY A 127 5.10 10.37 -24.58
C GLY A 127 3.89 10.99 -23.85
N CYS A 128 2.72 10.36 -24.00
CA CYS A 128 1.46 10.85 -23.43
C CYS A 128 1.44 10.93 -21.89
N TYR A 129 2.32 10.18 -21.20
CA TYR A 129 2.45 10.23 -19.74
C TYR A 129 3.50 11.23 -19.23
N GLU A 130 4.10 12.06 -20.11
CA GLU A 130 5.15 13.01 -19.74
C GLU A 130 4.71 13.96 -18.61
N SER A 131 3.50 14.53 -18.71
CA SER A 131 2.96 15.43 -17.68
C SER A 131 2.87 14.78 -16.31
N LEU A 132 2.50 13.49 -16.26
CA LEU A 132 2.42 12.73 -15.00
C LEU A 132 3.81 12.48 -14.41
N VAL A 133 4.75 12.02 -15.23
CA VAL A 133 6.14 11.76 -14.82
C VAL A 133 6.80 13.03 -14.26
N LYS A 134 6.63 14.16 -14.95
CA LYS A 134 7.13 15.47 -14.51
C LYS A 134 6.45 15.97 -13.24
N TYR A 135 5.12 15.81 -13.13
CA TYR A 135 4.38 16.20 -11.93
C TYR A 135 4.83 15.41 -10.70
N MET A 136 5.08 14.10 -10.86
CA MET A 136 5.62 13.24 -9.82
C MET A 136 7.13 13.42 -9.59
N MET A 137 7.79 14.26 -10.38
CA MET A 137 9.24 14.51 -10.35
C MET A 137 10.08 13.24 -10.50
N ILE A 138 9.56 12.23 -11.21
CA ILE A 138 10.29 10.96 -11.44
C ILE A 138 11.52 11.20 -12.32
N ASP A 139 11.46 12.16 -13.24
CA ASP A 139 12.58 12.62 -14.07
C ASP A 139 13.70 13.28 -13.27
N LYS A 140 13.43 13.64 -12.01
CA LYS A 140 14.39 14.24 -11.06
C LYS A 140 14.74 13.32 -9.90
N ALA A 141 14.30 12.06 -9.93
CA ALA A 141 14.57 11.11 -8.86
C ALA A 141 16.08 10.81 -8.80
N GLU A 142 16.71 11.13 -7.67
CA GLU A 142 18.12 10.88 -7.41
C GLU A 142 18.33 10.35 -5.98
N GLY A 143 19.47 9.72 -5.75
CA GLY A 143 19.85 9.19 -4.45
C GLY A 143 19.29 7.80 -4.13
N SER A 144 19.32 7.45 -2.84
CA SER A 144 18.92 6.17 -2.29
C SER A 144 17.99 6.31 -1.07
N VAL A 145 17.37 5.20 -0.65
CA VAL A 145 16.50 5.16 0.53
C VAL A 145 17.22 5.55 1.83
N THR A 146 18.56 5.55 1.85
CA THR A 146 19.36 5.90 3.03
C THR A 146 19.88 7.34 3.03
N ASP A 147 19.75 8.08 1.92
CA ASP A 147 20.41 9.39 1.76
C ASP A 147 19.86 10.47 2.70
N TYR A 148 18.62 10.30 3.16
CA TYR A 148 17.94 11.22 4.08
C TYR A 148 17.81 10.66 5.50
N VAL A 149 18.51 9.56 5.82
CA VAL A 149 18.51 8.96 7.16
C VAL A 149 19.64 9.57 8.00
N TYR A 150 19.27 10.48 8.91
CA TYR A 150 20.21 11.10 9.85
C TYR A 150 20.17 10.35 11.19
N TRP A 151 21.08 9.40 11.36
CA TRP A 151 21.23 8.63 12.59
C TRP A 151 22.66 8.73 13.13
N ARG A 152 22.89 8.40 14.40
CA ARG A 152 24.22 8.50 15.04
C ARG A 152 25.21 7.55 14.34
N GLY A 153 25.98 8.07 13.38
CA GLY A 153 26.88 7.30 12.50
C GLY A 153 26.22 6.92 11.17
N ARG A 154 27.02 6.66 10.12
CA ARG A 154 26.49 6.19 8.83
C ARG A 154 25.92 4.77 9.00
N ILE A 155 24.63 4.60 8.68
CA ILE A 155 24.01 3.30 8.43
C ILE A 155 24.39 2.87 7.01
#